data_AF-A0A3C0G100-F1
#
_entry.id   AF-A0A3C0G100-F1
#
_cell.length_a   1.000
_cell.length_b   1.000
_cell.length_c   1.000
_cell.angle_alpha   90.00
_cell.angle_beta   90.00
_cell.angle_gamma   90.00
#
_symmetry.space_group_name_H-M   'P 1'
#
loop_
_entity.id
_entity.type
_entity.pdbx_description
1 polymer ?
#
loop_
_entity_poly.entity_id
_entity_poly.type
_entity_poly.pdbx_seq_one_letter_code
_entity_poly.pdbx_strand_id
1 'polypeptide(L)'
;RRWIFPVKELISRLIDSENPLITKDTKLFLRDVLDHAIEINESLQIYREMSMSLMEMYMSNMSNKMNEVMKVLTIMASIFIPLTFIAGIYGMNFDHMPELHYKYGYYVVWIVMILLFIGMMFYFKKKKWL
;
A
#
# COMPACT_ATOMS: atom_id res chain seq x y z
N ARG A 1 3.05 -7.27 27.46
CA ARG A 1 2.88 -6.16 28.44
C ARG A 1 2.00 -6.51 29.64
N ARG A 2 0.76 -7.01 29.47
CA ARG A 2 -0.20 -7.29 30.56
C ARG A 2 0.34 -8.16 31.71
N TRP A 3 1.26 -9.08 31.41
CA TRP A 3 1.81 -10.02 32.40
C TRP A 3 3.17 -9.61 32.98
N ILE A 4 3.95 -8.77 32.28
CA ILE A 4 5.32 -8.39 32.69
C ILE A 4 5.31 -7.11 33.53
N PHE A 5 4.39 -6.19 33.25
CA PHE A 5 4.20 -4.99 34.05
C PHE A 5 3.88 -5.28 35.54
N PRO A 6 2.94 -6.18 35.89
CA PRO A 6 2.66 -6.52 37.29
C PRO A 6 3.83 -7.25 37.97
N VAL A 7 4.67 -7.96 37.22
CA VAL A 7 5.88 -8.62 37.77
C VAL A 7 6.88 -7.59 38.27
N LYS A 8 7.08 -6.48 37.53
CA LYS A 8 7.89 -5.34 37.99
C LYS A 8 7.37 -4.79 39.32
N GLU A 9 6.06 -4.54 39.43
CA GLU A 9 5.44 -4.04 40.66
C GLU A 9 5.58 -5.03 41.83
N LEU A 10 5.40 -6.33 41.57
CA LEU A 10 5.55 -7.38 42.57
C LEU A 10 6.98 -7.44 43.11
N ILE A 11 7.97 -7.42 42.23
CA ILE A 11 9.39 -7.47 42.60
C ILE A 11 9.79 -6.19 43.35
N SER A 12 9.33 -5.02 42.92
CA SER A 12 9.56 -3.75 43.63
C SER A 12 9.02 -3.81 45.06
N ARG A 13 7.79 -4.30 45.25
CA ARG A 13 7.19 -4.46 46.58
C ARG A 13 7.94 -5.47 47.46
N LEU A 14 8.49 -6.53 46.87
CA LEU A 14 9.30 -7.52 47.60
C LEU A 14 10.63 -6.92 48.08
N ILE A 15 11.28 -6.10 47.25
CA ILE A 15 12.53 -5.39 47.60
C ILE A 15 12.30 -4.40 48.75
N ASP A 16 11.19 -3.67 48.73
CA ASP A 16 10.85 -2.68 49.75
C ASP A 16 10.34 -3.29 51.06
N SER A 17 10.02 -4.60 51.08
CA SER A 17 9.55 -5.26 52.30
C SER A 17 10.67 -5.45 53.34
N GLU A 18 10.34 -5.25 54.62
CA GLU A 18 11.23 -5.49 55.77
C GLU A 18 10.99 -6.88 56.40
N ASN A 19 10.64 -7.88 55.58
CA ASN A 19 10.40 -9.23 56.08
C ASN A 19 11.73 -9.90 56.49
N PRO A 20 11.85 -10.51 57.68
CA PRO A 20 13.06 -11.19 58.13
C PRO A 20 13.50 -12.37 57.24
N LEU A 21 12.61 -12.92 56.40
CA LEU A 21 12.94 -13.94 55.40
C LEU A 21 13.66 -13.35 54.16
N ILE A 22 13.60 -12.03 53.95
CA ILE A 22 14.27 -11.35 52.83
C ILE A 22 15.54 -10.68 53.34
N THR A 23 16.65 -11.40 53.21
CA THR A 23 18.00 -10.94 53.55
C THR A 23 18.55 -9.98 52.49
N LYS A 24 19.62 -9.24 52.84
CA LYS A 24 20.30 -8.30 51.92
C LYS A 24 20.77 -8.96 50.62
N ASP A 25 21.26 -10.21 50.70
CA ASP A 25 21.71 -10.95 49.52
C ASP A 25 20.53 -11.27 48.58
N THR A 26 19.39 -11.69 49.12
CA THR A 26 18.15 -11.93 48.35
C THR A 26 17.65 -10.66 47.67
N LYS A 27 17.75 -9.49 48.34
CA LYS A 27 17.41 -8.19 47.71
C LYS A 27 18.30 -7.84 46.54
N LEU A 28 19.55 -8.29 46.53
CA LEU A 28 20.50 -8.05 45.44
C LEU A 28 20.10 -8.85 44.20
N PHE A 29 19.74 -10.13 44.35
CA PHE A 29 19.18 -10.94 43.27
C PHE A 29 17.83 -10.42 42.78
N LEU A 30 16.95 -9.96 43.67
CA LEU A 30 15.65 -9.38 43.27
C LEU A 30 15.82 -8.10 42.46
N ARG A 31 16.83 -7.26 42.75
CA ARG A 31 17.15 -6.10 41.92
C ARG A 31 17.60 -6.48 40.52
N ASP A 32 18.44 -7.49 40.39
CA ASP A 32 18.85 -8.00 39.07
C ASP A 32 17.65 -8.49 38.25
N VAL A 33 16.71 -9.23 38.87
CA VAL A 33 15.47 -9.65 38.19
C VAL A 33 14.59 -8.44 37.83
N LEU A 34 14.55 -7.40 38.68
CA LEU A 34 13.82 -6.17 38.38
C LEU A 34 14.39 -5.47 37.14
N ASP A 35 15.72 -5.38 37.03
CA ASP A 35 16.40 -4.76 35.90
C ASP A 35 16.12 -5.53 34.59
N HIS A 36 16.23 -6.87 34.61
CA HIS A 36 15.83 -7.70 33.47
C HIS A 36 14.36 -7.52 33.10
N ALA A 37 13.45 -7.41 34.07
CA ALA A 37 12.03 -7.19 33.81
C ALA A 37 11.76 -5.83 33.15
N ILE A 38 12.55 -4.80 33.48
CA ILE A 38 12.49 -3.48 32.85
C ILE A 38 12.98 -3.58 31.40
N GLU A 39 14.16 -4.18 31.18
CA GLU A 39 14.75 -4.34 29.84
C GLU A 39 13.83 -5.11 28.88
N ILE A 40 13.23 -6.20 29.35
CA ILE A 40 12.25 -6.98 28.57
C ILE A 40 11.03 -6.12 28.23
N ASN A 41 10.56 -5.26 29.15
CA ASN A 41 9.40 -4.40 28.89
C ASN A 41 9.71 -3.34 27.83
N GLU A 42 10.90 -2.73 27.90
CA GLU A 42 11.38 -1.78 26.90
C GLU A 42 11.53 -2.43 25.54
N SER A 43 12.17 -3.60 25.48
CA SER A 43 12.29 -4.39 24.25
C SER A 43 10.93 -4.74 23.64
N LEU A 44 9.95 -5.14 24.46
CA LEU A 44 8.59 -5.39 24.01
C LEU A 44 7.89 -4.14 23.47
N GLN A 45 8.18 -2.97 24.03
CA GLN A 45 7.66 -1.71 23.52
C GLN A 45 8.24 -1.41 22.14
N ILE A 46 9.56 -1.57 21.97
CA ILE A 46 10.26 -1.40 20.68
C ILE A 46 9.70 -2.36 19.64
N TYR A 47 9.55 -3.65 19.97
CA TYR A 47 8.96 -4.63 19.05
C TYR A 47 7.54 -4.28 18.65
N ARG A 48 6.74 -3.74 19.57
CA ARG A 48 5.38 -3.29 19.26
C ARG A 48 5.38 -2.10 18.30
N GLU A 49 6.23 -1.11 18.54
CA GLU A 49 6.38 0.05 17.67
C GLU A 49 6.85 -0.35 16.27
N MET A 50 7.85 -1.24 16.19
CA MET A 50 8.33 -1.78 14.92
C MET A 50 7.24 -2.58 14.20
N SER A 51 6.44 -3.38 14.91
CA SER A 51 5.33 -4.14 14.32
C SER A 51 4.25 -3.22 13.74
N MET A 52 3.94 -2.12 14.43
CA MET A 52 2.99 -1.11 13.94
C MET A 52 3.56 -0.41 12.69
N SER A 53 4.84 -0.02 12.72
CA SER A 53 5.51 0.60 11.56
C SER A 53 5.55 -0.34 10.35
N LEU A 54 5.82 -1.63 10.55
CA LEU A 54 5.77 -2.63 9.49
C LEU A 54 4.37 -2.78 8.90
N MET A 55 3.34 -2.76 9.74
CA MET A 55 1.95 -2.80 9.28
C MET A 55 1.60 -1.56 8.43
N GLU A 56 1.99 -0.37 8.89
CA GLU A 56 1.79 0.88 8.13
C GLU A 56 2.52 0.85 6.78
N MET A 57 3.76 0.39 6.76
CA MET A 57 4.55 0.22 5.54
C MET A 57 3.91 -0.80 4.60
N TYR A 58 3.40 -1.91 5.12
CA TYR A 58 2.69 -2.91 4.33
C TYR A 58 1.42 -2.33 3.69
N MET A 59 0.62 -1.59 4.45
CA MET A 59 -0.58 -0.92 3.95
C MET A 59 -0.23 0.13 2.89
N SER A 60 0.84 0.90 3.09
CA SER A 60 1.36 1.87 2.11
C SER A 60 1.77 1.17 0.80
N ASN A 61 2.53 0.07 0.90
CA ASN A 61 2.91 -0.73 -0.27
C ASN A 61 1.69 -1.33 -1.00
N MET A 62 0.68 -1.79 -0.26
CA MET A 62 -0.56 -2.28 -0.86
C MET A 62 -1.29 -1.18 -1.61
N SER A 63 -1.39 0.02 -1.03
CA SER A 63 -1.98 1.19 -1.70
C SER A 63 -1.20 1.58 -2.96
N ASN A 64 0.15 1.55 -2.91
CA ASN A 64 0.99 1.80 -4.08
C ASN A 64 0.74 0.80 -5.21
N LYS A 65 0.65 -0.50 -4.88
CA LYS A 65 0.29 -1.54 -5.86
C LYS A 65 -1.10 -1.30 -6.45
N MET A 66 -2.08 -0.94 -5.63
CA MET A 66 -3.42 -0.61 -6.09
C MET A 66 -3.41 0.60 -7.04
N ASN A 67 -2.63 1.65 -6.71
CA ASN A 67 -2.47 2.81 -7.58
C ASN A 67 -1.83 2.45 -8.93
N GLU A 68 -0.87 1.53 -8.93
CA GLU A 68 -0.25 1.02 -10.16
C GLU A 68 -1.26 0.23 -11.01
N VAL A 69 -2.03 -0.68 -10.41
CA VAL A 69 -3.09 -1.43 -11.09
C VAL A 69 -4.15 -0.48 -11.67
N MET A 70 -4.61 0.49 -10.88
CA MET A 70 -5.58 1.50 -11.33
C MET A 70 -5.03 2.34 -12.48
N LYS A 71 -3.73 2.68 -12.43
CA LYS A 71 -3.07 3.43 -13.50
C LYS A 71 -3.06 2.62 -14.80
N VAL A 72 -2.70 1.33 -14.76
CA VAL A 72 -2.71 0.45 -15.94
C VAL A 72 -4.13 0.33 -16.52
N LEU A 73 -5.13 0.09 -15.68
CA LEU A 73 -6.53 0.01 -16.11
C LEU A 73 -7.00 1.32 -16.75
N THR A 74 -6.65 2.46 -16.16
CA THR A 74 -7.03 3.79 -16.67
C THR A 74 -6.37 4.08 -18.01
N ILE A 75 -5.09 3.73 -18.18
CA ILE A 75 -4.39 3.88 -19.46
C ILE A 75 -5.10 3.06 -20.53
N MET A 76 -5.38 1.78 -20.26
CA MET A 76 -6.10 0.91 -21.20
C MET A 76 -7.48 1.50 -21.54
N ALA A 77 -8.28 1.87 -20.53
CA ALA A 77 -9.60 2.46 -20.75
C ALA A 77 -9.55 3.75 -21.57
N SER A 78 -8.61 4.66 -21.27
CA SER A 78 -8.47 5.93 -21.99
C SER A 78 -8.11 5.76 -23.47
N ILE A 79 -7.41 4.67 -23.82
CA ILE A 79 -7.09 4.32 -25.19
C ILE A 79 -8.31 3.71 -25.87
N PHE A 80 -8.98 2.75 -25.22
CA PHE A 80 -10.10 2.03 -25.83
C PHE A 80 -11.35 2.90 -25.97
N ILE A 81 -11.73 3.71 -24.98
CA ILE A 81 -12.97 4.51 -25.02
C ILE A 81 -13.14 5.32 -26.33
N PRO A 82 -12.19 6.17 -26.77
CA PRO A 82 -12.33 6.92 -28.02
C PRO A 82 -12.29 6.01 -29.26
N LEU A 83 -11.49 4.94 -29.24
CA LEU A 83 -11.43 3.99 -30.36
C LEU A 83 -12.75 3.23 -30.53
N THR A 84 -13.33 2.75 -29.43
CA THR A 84 -14.63 2.06 -29.42
C THR A 84 -15.75 3.03 -29.78
N PHE A 85 -15.66 4.31 -29.39
CA PHE A 85 -16.62 5.33 -29.80
C PHE A 85 -16.61 5.54 -31.33
N ILE A 86 -15.43 5.65 -31.94
CA ILE A 86 -15.28 5.74 -33.40
C ILE A 86 -15.85 4.49 -34.07
N ALA A 87 -15.45 3.30 -33.62
CA ALA A 87 -15.96 2.04 -34.14
C ALA A 87 -17.49 1.91 -33.96
N GLY A 88 -18.02 2.42 -32.85
CA GLY A 88 -19.45 2.49 -32.56
C GLY A 88 -20.20 3.36 -33.55
N ILE A 89 -19.71 4.57 -33.84
CA ILE A 89 -20.29 5.48 -34.84
C ILE A 89 -20.35 4.80 -36.21
N TYR A 90 -19.22 4.24 -36.68
CA TYR A 90 -19.17 3.55 -37.98
C TYR A 90 -19.87 2.19 -38.01
N GLY A 91 -20.22 1.65 -36.84
CA GLY A 91 -21.05 0.45 -36.71
C GLY A 91 -22.56 0.72 -36.75
N MET A 92 -22.97 2.00 -36.75
CA MET A 92 -24.38 2.37 -36.88
C MET A 92 -24.80 2.32 -38.35
N ASN A 93 -25.92 1.64 -38.65
CA ASN A 93 -26.51 1.56 -39.99
C ASN A 93 -27.22 2.87 -40.39
N PHE A 94 -26.46 3.95 -40.60
CA PHE A 94 -27.02 5.20 -41.14
C PHE A 94 -26.91 5.25 -42.67
N ASP A 95 -28.04 5.47 -43.35
CA ASP A 95 -28.13 5.61 -44.82
C ASP A 95 -27.45 6.89 -45.37
N HIS A 96 -27.26 7.93 -44.54
CA HIS A 96 -26.68 9.23 -44.95
C HIS A 96 -25.35 9.50 -44.23
N MET A 97 -24.36 8.62 -44.39
CA MET A 97 -22.96 8.92 -44.03
C MET A 97 -22.17 9.33 -45.28
N PRO A 98 -21.92 10.64 -45.52
CA PRO A 98 -21.16 11.10 -46.69
C PRO A 98 -19.72 10.55 -46.74
N GLU A 99 -19.18 10.16 -45.58
CA GLU A 99 -17.85 9.55 -45.42
C GLU A 99 -17.79 8.09 -45.91
N LEU A 100 -18.92 7.37 -45.94
CA LEU A 100 -19.01 5.97 -46.36
C LEU A 100 -18.92 5.81 -47.89
N HIS A 101 -19.39 6.80 -48.64
CA HIS A 101 -19.28 6.85 -50.10
C HIS A 101 -17.90 7.33 -50.60
N TYR A 102 -17.03 7.77 -49.69
CA TYR A 102 -15.66 8.13 -50.02
C TYR A 102 -14.82 6.86 -50.19
N LYS A 103 -14.22 6.65 -51.38
CA LYS A 103 -13.43 5.45 -51.72
C LYS A 103 -12.32 5.12 -50.70
N TYR A 104 -11.85 6.12 -49.97
CA TYR A 104 -10.78 5.99 -48.96
C TYR A 104 -11.25 6.22 -47.51
N GLY A 105 -12.54 6.42 -47.24
CA GLY A 105 -13.06 6.74 -45.90
C GLY A 105 -12.64 5.70 -44.85
N TYR A 106 -12.75 4.41 -45.18
CA TYR A 106 -12.31 3.31 -44.32
C TYR A 106 -10.81 3.40 -43.94
N TYR A 107 -9.94 3.68 -44.92
CA TYR A 107 -8.50 3.81 -44.69
C TYR A 107 -8.14 5.04 -43.86
N VAL A 108 -8.84 6.17 -44.07
CA VAL A 108 -8.64 7.40 -43.29
C VAL A 108 -9.00 7.17 -41.82
N VAL A 109 -10.13 6.52 -41.53
CA VAL A 109 -10.56 6.21 -40.16
C VAL A 109 -9.53 5.31 -39.46
N TRP A 110 -9.03 4.28 -40.14
CA TRP A 110 -7.98 3.42 -39.61
C TRP A 110 -6.68 4.19 -39.29
N ILE A 111 -6.25 5.08 -40.19
CA ILE A 111 -5.08 5.94 -39.96
C ILE A 111 -5.32 6.81 -38.71
N VAL A 112 -6.49 7.43 -38.60
CA VAL A 112 -6.83 8.27 -37.43
C VAL A 112 -6.81 7.44 -36.14
N MET A 113 -7.40 6.24 -36.13
CA MET A 113 -7.41 5.35 -34.96
C MET A 113 -5.99 4.93 -34.54
N ILE A 114 -5.14 4.55 -35.50
CA ILE A 114 -3.75 4.18 -35.24
C ILE A 114 -2.96 5.38 -34.70
N LEU A 115 -3.16 6.57 -35.29
CA LEU A 115 -2.47 7.79 -34.86
C LEU A 115 -2.92 8.20 -33.45
N LEU A 116 -4.21 8.06 -33.12
CA LEU A 116 -4.76 8.26 -31.78
C LEU A 116 -4.14 7.30 -30.75
N PHE A 117 -4.04 6.02 -31.10
CA PHE A 117 -3.43 4.99 -30.26
C PHE A 117 -1.95 5.32 -29.98
N ILE A 118 -1.16 5.59 -31.02
CA ILE A 118 0.26 5.93 -30.89
C ILE A 118 0.45 7.25 -30.12
N GLY A 119 -0.39 8.25 -30.39
CA GLY A 119 -0.37 9.54 -29.71
C GLY A 119 -0.64 9.42 -28.21
N MET A 120 -1.66 8.65 -27.82
CA MET A 120 -1.97 8.34 -26.42
C MET A 120 -0.82 7.58 -25.76
N MET A 121 -0.27 6.54 -26.41
CA MET A 121 0.88 5.78 -25.90
C MET A 121 2.11 6.67 -25.65
N PHE A 122 2.42 7.57 -26.59
CA PHE A 122 3.53 8.51 -26.43
C PHE A 122 3.27 9.52 -25.31
N TYR A 123 2.05 10.02 -25.20
CA TYR A 123 1.64 10.93 -24.12
C TYR A 123 1.80 10.28 -22.73
N PHE A 124 1.33 9.04 -22.56
CA PHE A 124 1.43 8.32 -21.28
C PHE A 124 2.88 7.95 -20.94
N LYS A 125 3.69 7.58 -21.93
CA LYS A 125 5.14 7.35 -21.75
C LYS A 125 5.86 8.63 -21.32
N LYS A 126 5.55 9.78 -21.94
CA LYS A 126 6.14 11.07 -21.55
C LYS A 126 5.77 11.48 -20.13
N LYS A 127 4.57 11.15 -19.67
CA LYS A 127 4.13 11.41 -18.29
C LYS A 127 4.70 10.45 -17.25
N LYS A 128 5.52 9.44 -17.63
CA LYS A 128 5.99 8.37 -16.73
C LYS A 128 4.85 7.59 -16.08
N TRP A 129 3.72 7.50 -16.78
CA TRP A 129 2.60 6.67 -16.35
C TRP A 129 2.71 5.24 -16.91
N LEU A 130 3.54 5.10 -17.93
CA LEU A 130 3.99 3.87 -18.58
C LEU A 130 5.52 3.79 -18.46
#